data_AF-A0A2N3KY18-F1
#
_entry.id   AF-A0A2N3KY18-F1
#
_cell.length_a   1.000
_cell.length_b   1.000
_cell.length_c   1.000
_cell.angle_alpha   90.00
_cell.angle_beta   90.00
_cell.angle_gamma   90.00
#
_symmetry.space_group_name_H-M   'P 1'
#
loop_
_entity.id
_entity.type
_entity.pdbx_description
1 polymer ?
#
loop_
_entity_poly.entity_id
_entity_poly.type
_entity_poly.pdbx_seq_one_letter_code
_entity_poly.pdbx_strand_id
1 'polypeptide(L)'
;MLLGLRWTSKAKRLQLVLVEFGTRMQKMTITPMPTENKDWGFWGTARVSEYDVEMTWDTVSKWLADRLNLTALQVRDTLDSRLGRHLCDDLSSIDGGPRSPAVINTHLDRRLSKGNWKRQFQQLAR
;
A
#
# COMPACT_ATOMS: atom_id res chain seq x y z
N MET A 1 -36.85 21.41 -25.78
CA MET A 1 -35.72 22.15 -25.17
C MET A 1 -35.42 21.54 -23.81
N LEU A 2 -34.20 21.07 -23.59
CA LEU A 2 -33.77 20.29 -22.42
C LEU A 2 -33.83 21.12 -21.13
N LEU A 3 -34.56 20.63 -20.11
CA LEU A 3 -34.60 21.20 -18.76
C LEU A 3 -33.23 21.02 -18.08
N GLY A 4 -32.63 22.13 -17.67
CA GLY A 4 -31.43 22.15 -16.82
C GLY A 4 -31.76 21.74 -15.39
N LEU A 5 -31.45 20.50 -15.01
CA LEU A 5 -31.55 20.03 -13.63
C LEU A 5 -30.53 20.79 -12.74
N ARG A 6 -31.04 21.65 -11.85
CA ARG A 6 -30.24 22.27 -10.77
C ARG A 6 -30.09 21.28 -9.61
N TRP A 7 -28.90 20.72 -9.46
CA TRP A 7 -28.54 19.80 -8.38
C TRP A 7 -28.37 20.54 -7.04
N THR A 8 -28.85 19.91 -5.95
CA THR A 8 -28.63 20.40 -4.58
C THR A 8 -27.17 20.23 -4.13
N SER A 9 -26.71 21.02 -3.16
CA SER A 9 -25.35 20.90 -2.61
C SER A 9 -25.06 19.51 -2.04
N LYS A 10 -26.08 18.82 -1.49
CA LYS A 10 -25.97 17.44 -1.00
C LYS A 10 -25.73 16.44 -2.13
N ALA A 11 -26.43 16.59 -3.25
CA ALA A 11 -26.26 15.71 -4.41
C ALA A 11 -24.90 15.90 -5.08
N LYS A 12 -24.40 17.14 -5.17
CA LYS A 12 -23.03 17.41 -5.67
C LYS A 12 -21.95 16.79 -4.77
N ARG A 13 -22.12 16.84 -3.44
CA ARG A 13 -21.19 16.23 -2.48
C ARG A 13 -21.19 14.70 -2.60
N LEU A 14 -22.34 14.08 -2.76
CA LEU A 14 -22.45 12.63 -2.99
C LEU A 14 -21.80 12.21 -4.31
N GLN A 15 -22.02 12.97 -5.39
CA GLN A 15 -21.38 12.73 -6.68
C GLN A 15 -19.86 12.82 -6.57
N LEU A 16 -19.34 13.83 -5.87
CA LEU A 16 -17.91 14.00 -5.65
C LEU A 16 -17.31 12.82 -4.86
N VAL A 17 -17.96 12.42 -3.76
CA VAL A 17 -17.56 11.27 -2.96
C VAL A 17 -17.54 10.01 -3.82
N LEU A 18 -18.57 9.75 -4.63
CA LEU A 18 -18.62 8.57 -5.52
C LEU A 18 -17.53 8.59 -6.59
N VAL A 19 -17.18 9.75 -7.14
CA VAL A 19 -16.07 9.90 -8.10
C VAL A 19 -14.72 9.67 -7.42
N GLU A 20 -14.50 10.21 -6.22
CA GLU A 20 -13.29 9.97 -5.43
C GLU A 20 -13.16 8.49 -5.05
N PHE A 21 -14.26 7.86 -4.61
CA PHE A 21 -14.29 6.42 -4.34
C PHE A 21 -14.02 5.61 -5.60
N GLY A 22 -14.66 5.91 -6.74
CA GLY A 22 -14.43 5.21 -8.01
C GLY A 22 -12.99 5.35 -8.52
N THR A 23 -12.40 6.54 -8.38
CA THR A 23 -11.01 6.83 -8.75
C THR A 23 -10.04 6.07 -7.84
N ARG A 24 -10.33 5.98 -6.55
CA ARG A 24 -9.55 5.20 -5.59
C ARG A 24 -9.68 3.70 -5.84
N MET A 25 -10.88 3.23 -6.18
CA MET A 25 -11.13 1.82 -6.53
C MET A 25 -10.37 1.39 -7.79
N GLN A 26 -10.23 2.25 -8.81
CA GLN A 26 -9.40 1.93 -9.97
C GLN A 26 -7.91 1.83 -9.64
N LYS A 27 -7.40 2.63 -8.68
CA LYS A 27 -6.01 2.54 -8.19
C LYS A 27 -5.70 1.29 -7.39
N MET A 28 -6.70 0.55 -6.91
CA MET A 28 -6.49 -0.69 -6.14
C MET A 28 -5.90 -1.85 -6.96
N THR A 29 -5.81 -1.71 -8.28
CA THR A 29 -5.44 -2.80 -9.19
C THR A 29 -4.09 -2.59 -9.84
N ILE A 30 -3.05 -2.30 -9.04
CA ILE A 30 -1.70 -2.56 -9.54
C ILE A 30 -1.49 -4.07 -9.58
N THR A 31 -0.88 -4.55 -10.65
CA THR A 31 -0.20 -5.85 -10.63
C THR A 31 1.20 -5.57 -10.09
N PRO A 32 1.59 -6.09 -8.90
CA PRO A 32 2.93 -5.91 -8.39
C PRO A 32 3.96 -6.39 -9.40
N MET A 33 4.99 -5.57 -9.63
CA MET A 33 6.13 -5.99 -10.45
C MET A 33 6.94 -7.06 -9.68
N PRO A 34 7.60 -7.99 -10.37
CA PRO A 34 8.53 -8.89 -9.72
C PRO A 34 9.69 -8.08 -9.10
N THR A 35 10.22 -8.57 -7.98
CA THR A 35 11.46 -8.03 -7.40
C THR A 35 12.62 -8.13 -8.40
N GLU A 36 13.48 -7.12 -8.42
CA GLU A 36 14.80 -7.18 -9.07
C GLU A 36 15.90 -7.60 -8.09
N ASN A 37 15.58 -7.75 -6.80
CA ASN A 37 16.54 -7.99 -5.72
C ASN A 37 16.13 -9.19 -4.83
N LYS A 38 16.28 -10.40 -5.37
CA LYS A 38 15.83 -11.64 -4.70
C LYS A 38 16.60 -12.03 -3.43
N ASP A 39 17.76 -11.43 -3.21
CA ASP A 39 18.67 -11.76 -2.11
C ASP A 39 18.74 -10.65 -1.05
N TRP A 40 18.16 -9.47 -1.31
CA TRP A 40 18.12 -8.36 -0.37
C TRP A 40 16.78 -7.59 -0.44
N GLY A 41 16.71 -6.40 0.16
CA GLY A 41 15.46 -5.64 0.23
C GLY A 41 14.36 -6.38 1.02
N PHE A 42 13.11 -6.14 0.68
CA PHE A 42 11.97 -6.82 1.29
C PHE A 42 11.96 -8.31 0.95
N TRP A 43 12.16 -8.66 -0.33
CA TRP A 43 12.05 -10.04 -0.80
C TRP A 43 13.10 -10.95 -0.15
N GLY A 44 14.37 -10.56 -0.20
CA GLY A 44 15.45 -11.32 0.42
C GLY A 44 15.25 -11.47 1.93
N THR A 45 14.83 -10.41 2.62
CA THR A 45 14.54 -10.48 4.06
C THR A 45 13.34 -11.39 4.36
N ALA A 46 12.26 -11.33 3.58
CA ALA A 46 11.09 -12.19 3.79
C ALA A 46 11.45 -13.68 3.64
N ARG A 47 12.34 -14.01 2.68
CA ARG A 47 12.87 -15.37 2.52
C ARG A 47 13.63 -15.85 3.75
N VAL A 48 14.54 -15.03 4.27
CA VAL A 48 15.36 -15.38 5.45
C VAL A 48 14.52 -15.45 6.72
N SER A 49 13.47 -14.63 6.81
CA SER A 49 12.52 -14.63 7.93
C SER A 49 11.44 -15.72 7.84
N GLU A 50 11.53 -16.61 6.84
CA GLU A 50 10.58 -17.72 6.60
C GLU A 50 9.12 -17.27 6.46
N TYR A 51 8.90 -16.06 5.93
CA TYR A 51 7.56 -15.59 5.62
C TYR A 51 7.07 -16.20 4.30
N ASP A 52 5.76 -16.19 4.08
CA ASP A 52 5.20 -16.39 2.75
C ASP A 52 5.57 -15.18 1.87
N VAL A 53 6.66 -15.33 1.11
CA VAL A 53 7.29 -14.23 0.37
C VAL A 53 6.38 -13.69 -0.71
N GLU A 54 5.67 -14.57 -1.43
CA GLU A 54 4.75 -14.17 -2.49
C GLU A 54 3.56 -13.40 -1.90
N MET A 55 2.95 -13.92 -0.82
CA MET A 55 1.80 -13.26 -0.18
C MET A 55 2.19 -11.93 0.45
N THR A 56 3.33 -11.87 1.15
CA THR A 56 3.80 -10.63 1.77
C THR A 56 4.22 -9.60 0.74
N TRP A 57 4.91 -10.00 -0.33
CA TRP A 57 5.26 -9.11 -1.45
C TRP A 57 4.02 -8.52 -2.11
N ASP A 58 3.05 -9.36 -2.48
CA ASP A 58 1.81 -8.94 -3.12
C ASP A 58 1.00 -8.00 -2.22
N THR A 59 0.82 -8.37 -0.95
CA THR A 59 0.05 -7.58 0.02
C THR A 59 0.67 -6.21 0.25
N VAL A 60 1.97 -6.16 0.57
CA VAL A 60 2.65 -4.90 0.88
C VAL A 60 2.73 -4.01 -0.35
N SER A 61 2.94 -4.59 -1.53
CA SER A 61 2.97 -3.84 -2.79
C SER A 61 1.63 -3.12 -3.05
N LYS A 62 0.52 -3.85 -2.93
CA LYS A 62 -0.82 -3.30 -3.12
C LYS A 62 -1.16 -2.26 -2.05
N TRP A 63 -0.76 -2.51 -0.80
CA TRP A 63 -0.98 -1.55 0.28
C TRP A 63 -0.23 -0.22 0.03
N LEU A 64 1.04 -0.27 -0.37
CA LEU A 64 1.83 0.92 -0.68
C LEU A 64 1.23 1.70 -1.85
N ALA A 65 0.83 1.00 -2.92
CA ALA A 65 0.19 1.62 -4.06
C ALA A 65 -1.14 2.32 -3.69
N ASP A 66 -2.03 1.67 -2.94
CA ASP A 66 -3.31 2.27 -2.52
C ASP A 66 -3.10 3.44 -1.57
N ARG A 67 -2.33 3.24 -0.50
CA ARG A 67 -2.23 4.20 0.60
C ARG A 67 -1.38 5.41 0.25
N LEU A 68 -0.36 5.23 -0.58
CA LEU A 68 0.64 6.25 -0.88
C LEU A 68 0.59 6.71 -2.35
N ASN A 69 -0.35 6.18 -3.14
CA ASN A 69 -0.53 6.54 -4.55
C ASN A 69 0.73 6.33 -5.41
N LEU A 70 1.46 5.24 -5.14
CA LEU A 70 2.68 4.90 -5.85
C LEU A 70 2.38 4.08 -7.11
N THR A 71 3.18 4.27 -8.16
CA THR A 71 3.19 3.39 -9.33
C THR A 71 3.80 2.02 -8.97
N ALA A 72 3.51 0.98 -9.76
CA ALA A 72 4.07 -0.36 -9.54
C ALA A 72 5.61 -0.37 -9.54
N LEU A 73 6.23 0.47 -10.38
CA LEU A 73 7.69 0.65 -10.43
C LEU A 73 8.22 1.28 -9.12
N GLN A 74 7.61 2.37 -8.67
CA GLN A 74 8.00 3.03 -7.41
C GLN A 74 7.85 2.11 -6.20
N VAL A 75 6.78 1.30 -6.17
CA VAL A 75 6.57 0.29 -5.13
C VAL A 75 7.71 -0.73 -5.15
N ARG A 76 8.01 -1.33 -6.30
CA ARG A 76 9.10 -2.30 -6.44
C ARG A 76 10.43 -1.69 -6.00
N ASP A 77 10.80 -0.52 -6.53
CA ASP A 77 12.06 0.14 -6.19
C ASP A 77 12.16 0.46 -4.69
N THR A 78 11.03 0.83 -4.07
CA THR A 78 10.95 1.01 -2.62
C THR A 78 11.19 -0.30 -1.87
N LEU A 79 10.53 -1.38 -2.29
CA LEU A 79 10.64 -2.69 -1.63
C LEU A 79 11.99 -3.36 -1.87
N ASP A 80 12.65 -3.11 -2.99
CA ASP A 80 14.00 -3.62 -3.27
C ASP A 80 15.11 -2.80 -2.60
N SER A 81 14.76 -1.70 -1.94
CA SER A 81 15.69 -0.82 -1.21
C SER A 81 15.91 -1.25 0.26
N ARG A 82 16.81 -0.52 0.95
CA ARG A 82 16.99 -0.62 2.40
C ARG A 82 15.69 -0.38 3.18
N LEU A 83 14.81 0.49 2.67
CA LEU A 83 13.53 0.74 3.33
C LEU A 83 12.64 -0.50 3.28
N GLY A 84 12.62 -1.23 2.16
CA GLY A 84 11.91 -2.50 2.04
C GLY A 84 12.42 -3.55 3.02
N ARG A 85 13.74 -3.66 3.21
CA ARG A 85 14.32 -4.51 4.27
C ARG A 85 13.80 -4.14 5.66
N HIS A 86 13.85 -2.86 6.02
CA HIS A 86 13.36 -2.39 7.32
C HIS A 86 11.86 -2.61 7.50
N LEU A 87 11.09 -2.49 6.42
CA LEU A 87 9.66 -2.75 6.44
C LEU A 87 9.37 -4.23 6.67
N CYS A 88 10.13 -5.12 6.04
CA CYS A 88 10.02 -6.56 6.28
C CYS A 88 10.41 -6.91 7.73
N ASP A 89 11.51 -6.35 8.24
CA ASP A 89 11.92 -6.51 9.64
C ASP A 89 10.79 -6.05 10.60
N ASP A 90 10.09 -4.96 10.26
CA ASP A 90 8.98 -4.45 11.08
C ASP A 90 7.78 -5.41 11.16
N LEU A 91 7.58 -6.29 10.18
CA LEU A 91 6.53 -7.32 10.22
C LEU A 91 6.77 -8.36 11.31
N SER A 92 8.01 -8.55 11.78
CA SER A 92 8.32 -9.41 12.93
C SER A 92 7.66 -8.95 14.24
N SER A 93 7.25 -7.68 14.32
CA SER A 93 6.54 -7.14 15.48
C SER A 93 5.04 -7.47 15.50
N ILE A 94 4.55 -8.20 14.49
CA ILE A 94 3.21 -8.76 14.46
C ILE A 94 3.20 -10.02 15.30
N ASP A 95 2.33 -10.07 16.31
CA ASP A 95 2.14 -11.28 17.10
C ASP A 95 1.63 -12.44 16.23
N GLY A 96 2.31 -13.58 16.29
CA GLY A 96 2.08 -14.71 15.38
C GLY A 96 2.60 -14.52 13.94
N GLY A 97 3.19 -13.38 13.60
CA GLY A 97 3.79 -13.09 12.29
C GLY A 97 2.80 -12.71 11.17
N PRO A 98 3.31 -12.38 9.98
CA PRO A 98 2.49 -11.91 8.85
C PRO A 98 1.78 -13.08 8.15
N ARG A 99 0.79 -13.71 8.81
CA ARG A 99 0.11 -14.93 8.31
C ARG A 99 -1.02 -14.69 7.32
N SER A 100 -1.47 -13.44 7.16
CA SER A 100 -2.54 -13.12 6.21
C SER A 100 -2.48 -11.66 5.75
N PRO A 101 -3.06 -11.34 4.57
CA PRO A 101 -3.12 -9.98 4.08
C PRO A 101 -3.81 -9.00 5.06
N ALA A 102 -4.87 -9.46 5.75
CA ALA A 102 -5.61 -8.64 6.69
C ALA A 102 -4.76 -8.20 7.90
N VAL A 103 -3.94 -9.11 8.43
CA VAL A 103 -3.05 -8.82 9.58
C VAL A 103 -1.95 -7.84 9.16
N ILE A 104 -1.36 -8.04 7.98
CA ILE A 104 -0.34 -7.13 7.43
C ILE A 104 -0.93 -5.73 7.22
N ASN A 105 -2.07 -5.62 6.53
CA ASN A 105 -2.73 -4.35 6.27
C ASN A 105 -3.08 -3.61 7.57
N THR A 106 -3.61 -4.31 8.58
CA THR A 106 -3.91 -3.73 9.89
C THR A 106 -2.65 -3.18 10.56
N HIS A 107 -1.54 -3.91 10.49
CA HIS A 107 -0.26 -3.47 11.04
C HIS A 107 0.29 -2.25 10.31
N LEU A 108 0.26 -2.23 8.98
CA LEU A 108 0.75 -1.13 8.16
C LEU A 108 -0.11 0.14 8.32
N ASP A 109 -1.44 0.01 8.40
CA ASP A 109 -2.34 1.14 8.69
C ASP A 109 -2.01 1.76 10.07
N ARG A 110 -1.68 0.93 11.07
CA ARG A 110 -1.16 1.41 12.36
C ARG A 110 0.15 2.17 12.20
N ARG A 111 1.09 1.68 11.38
CA ARG A 111 2.37 2.37 11.09
C ARG A 111 2.18 3.70 10.35
N LEU A 112 1.20 3.78 9.46
CA LEU A 112 0.86 5.02 8.75
C LEU A 112 0.30 6.10 9.69
N SER A 113 -0.41 5.71 10.74
CA SER A 113 -1.03 6.65 11.66
C SER A 113 -0.05 7.39 12.58
N LYS A 114 1.11 6.80 12.93
CA LYS A 114 1.99 7.33 13.99
C LYS A 114 3.46 6.92 13.89
N GLY A 115 4.31 7.73 14.51
CA GLY A 115 5.73 7.43 14.74
C GLY A 115 6.63 7.66 13.51
N ASN A 116 7.81 7.05 13.54
CA ASN A 116 8.83 7.22 12.51
C ASN A 116 8.38 6.68 11.14
N TRP A 117 7.58 5.62 11.12
CA TRP A 117 7.01 5.04 9.90
C TRP A 117 6.13 6.01 9.13
N LYS A 118 5.28 6.78 9.82
CA LYS A 118 4.48 7.83 9.17
C LYS A 118 5.36 8.80 8.38
N ARG A 119 6.48 9.25 8.95
CA ARG A 119 7.40 10.16 8.26
C ARG A 119 8.04 9.51 7.04
N GLN A 120 8.44 8.25 7.13
CA GLN A 120 9.01 7.51 6.00
C GLN A 120 7.99 7.35 4.86
N PHE A 121 6.75 6.95 5.18
CA PHE A 121 5.69 6.84 4.17
C PHE A 121 5.33 8.18 3.54
N GLN A 122 5.34 9.27 4.32
CA GLN A 122 5.15 10.63 3.78
C GLN A 122 6.27 11.10 2.86
N GLN A 123 7.48 10.54 2.96
CA GLN A 123 8.58 10.85 2.04
C GLN A 123 8.42 10.10 0.71
N LEU A 124 7.86 8.90 0.72
CA LEU A 124 7.59 8.13 -0.50
C LEU A 124 6.48 8.77 -1.35
N ALA A 125 5.49 9.39 -0.71
CA ALA A 125 4.33 9.98 -1.38
C ALA A 125 4.55 11.40 -1.94
N ARG A 126 5.79 11.91 -1.94
CA ARG A 126 6.17 13.23 -2.47
C ARG A 126 6.69 13.12 -3.89
#